data_AF-A0A7Y2KV78-F1
#
_entry.id   AF-A0A7Y2KV78-F1
#
_cell.length_a   1.000
_cell.length_b   1.000
_cell.length_c   1.000
_cell.angle_alpha   90.00
_cell.angle_beta   90.00
_cell.angle_gamma   90.00
#
_symmetry.space_group_name_H-M   'P 1'
#
loop_
_entity.id
_entity.type
_entity.pdbx_description
1 polymer ?
#
loop_
_entity_poly.entity_id
_entity_poly.type
_entity_poly.pdbx_seq_one_letter_code
_entity_poly.pdbx_strand_id
1 'polypeptide(L)' 'LDGKDPYLATAQDDAILNRWLFAGGDRQVRDVMVNGQWVVRDGHHADEEASCRDFTRVLRELLG' A
#
# COMPACT_ATOMS: atom_id res chain seq x y z
N LEU A 1 -7.86 1.55 5.70
CA LEU A 1 -9.08 1.20 4.94
C LEU A 1 -9.97 2.44 4.91
N ASP A 2 -10.33 2.95 3.74
CA ASP A 2 -11.04 4.23 3.61
C ASP A 2 -12.55 4.09 3.40
N GLY A 3 -13.05 2.85 3.33
CA GLY A 3 -14.48 2.54 3.16
C GLY A 3 -15.07 3.03 1.83
N LYS A 4 -14.25 3.52 0.89
CA LYS A 4 -14.70 4.01 -0.42
C LYS A 4 -14.72 2.93 -1.48
N ASP A 5 -14.03 1.83 -1.25
CA ASP A 5 -14.18 0.62 -2.03
C ASP A 5 -15.60 0.06 -1.81
N PRO A 6 -16.44 -0.11 -2.86
CA PRO A 6 -17.77 -0.72 -2.75
C PRO A 6 -17.74 -2.10 -2.09
N TYR A 7 -16.62 -2.81 -2.24
CA TYR A 7 -16.35 -4.09 -1.59
C TYR A 7 -15.96 -3.94 -0.12
N LEU A 8 -15.59 -2.78 0.42
CA LEU A 8 -15.39 -2.61 1.87
C LEU A 8 -16.58 -1.91 2.53
N ALA A 9 -17.25 -1.02 1.80
CA ALA A 9 -18.37 -0.20 2.29
C ALA A 9 -19.60 -1.00 2.77
N THR A 10 -19.78 -2.23 2.27
CA THR A 10 -20.94 -3.09 2.60
C THR A 10 -20.60 -4.24 3.56
N ALA A 11 -19.38 -4.30 4.10
CA ALA A 11 -18.98 -5.32 5.07
C ALA A 11 -19.25 -4.84 6.51
N GLN A 12 -19.75 -5.73 7.37
CA GLN A 12 -19.83 -5.50 8.81
C GLN A 12 -18.81 -6.37 9.55
N ASP A 13 -18.23 -5.78 10.60
CA ASP A 13 -17.39 -6.43 11.61
C ASP A 13 -16.30 -7.36 11.01
N ASP A 14 -16.42 -8.66 11.25
CA ASP A 14 -15.43 -9.67 10.85
C ASP A 14 -15.29 -9.85 9.33
N ALA A 15 -16.29 -9.41 8.56
CA ALA A 15 -16.24 -9.50 7.10
C ALA A 15 -15.23 -8.52 6.49
N ILE A 16 -14.83 -7.46 7.21
CA ILE A 16 -13.89 -6.44 6.71
C ILE A 16 -12.51 -7.05 6.46
N LEU A 17 -12.02 -7.88 7.38
CA LEU A 17 -10.73 -8.58 7.24
C LEU A 17 -10.78 -9.60 6.10
N ASN A 18 -11.85 -10.40 6.04
CA ASN A 18 -12.02 -11.36 4.95
C ASN A 18 -12.07 -10.66 3.59
N ARG A 19 -12.73 -9.50 3.49
CA ARG A 19 -12.76 -8.75 2.23
C ARG A 19 -11.44 -8.11 1.88
N TRP A 20 -10.66 -7.62 2.85
CA TRP A 20 -9.30 -7.13 2.57
C TRP A 20 -8.39 -8.26 2.06
N LEU A 21 -8.40 -9.42 2.74
CA LEU A 21 -7.48 -10.53 2.45
C LEU A 21 -7.85 -11.32 1.18
N PHE A 22 -9.15 -11.52 0.91
CA PHE A 22 -9.61 -12.43 -0.14
C PHE A 22 -10.32 -11.77 -1.32
N ALA A 23 -10.76 -10.50 -1.18
CA ALA A 23 -11.48 -9.78 -2.23
C ALA A 23 -10.92 -8.37 -2.49
N GLY A 24 -9.81 -8.02 -1.85
CA GLY A 24 -9.16 -6.72 -1.91
C GLY A 24 -7.88 -6.72 -2.72
N GLY A 25 -7.07 -5.70 -2.53
CA GLY A 25 -5.74 -5.57 -3.13
C GLY A 25 -4.89 -4.53 -2.41
N ASP A 26 -3.62 -4.42 -2.80
CA ASP A 26 -2.59 -3.63 -2.11
C ASP A 26 -3.00 -2.15 -1.87
N ARG A 27 -3.83 -1.59 -2.75
CA ARG A 27 -4.30 -0.19 -2.69
C ARG A 27 -5.26 0.11 -1.53
N GLN A 28 -5.71 -0.90 -0.79
CA GLN A 28 -6.60 -0.71 0.36
C GLN A 28 -5.83 -0.25 1.62
N VAL A 29 -4.49 -0.41 1.63
CA VAL A 29 -3.59 0.15 2.65
C VAL A 29 -3.22 1.58 2.27
N ARG A 30 -3.60 2.56 3.08
CA ARG A 30 -3.31 3.99 2.82
C ARG A 30 -2.23 4.57 3.71
N ASP A 31 -2.30 4.30 5.00
CA ASP A 31 -1.38 4.88 5.97
C ASP A 31 -0.69 3.75 6.74
N VAL A 32 0.63 3.80 6.82
CA VAL A 32 1.46 2.80 7.53
C VAL A 32 2.29 3.52 8.57
N MET A 33 2.25 3.01 9.80
CA MET A 33 3.05 3.50 10.92
C MET A 33 4.01 2.40 11.40
N VAL A 34 5.27 2.76 11.61
CA VAL A 34 6.30 1.89 12.20
C VAL A 34 7.00 2.67 13.31
N ASN A 35 7.14 2.08 14.50
CA ASN A 35 7.79 2.71 15.66
C ASN A 35 7.23 4.12 16.00
N GLY A 36 5.92 4.31 15.88
CA GLY A 36 5.28 5.61 16.12
C GLY A 36 5.47 6.64 15.00
N GLN A 37 6.15 6.30 13.91
CA GLN A 37 6.41 7.18 12.77
C GLN A 37 5.56 6.78 11.57
N TRP A 38 4.91 7.75 10.95
CA TRP A 38 4.21 7.53 9.67
C TRP A 38 5.23 7.38 8.55
N VAL A 39 5.29 6.20 7.95
CA VAL A 39 6.21 5.88 6.85
C VAL A 39 5.52 5.87 5.49
N VAL A 40 4.21 5.59 5.46
CA VAL A 40 3.37 5.74 4.27
C VAL A 40 2.16 6.57 4.65
N ARG A 41 1.81 7.55 3.81
CA ARG A 41 0.60 8.38 3.96
C ARG A 41 -0.11 8.50 2.62
N ASP A 42 -1.41 8.29 2.63
CA ASP A 42 -2.25 8.28 1.41
C ASP A 42 -1.68 7.42 0.26
N GLY A 43 -1.04 6.29 0.62
CA GLY A 43 -0.40 5.36 -0.31
C GLY A 43 1.01 5.74 -0.77
N HIS A 44 1.58 6.84 -0.27
CA HIS A 44 2.89 7.35 -0.67
C HIS A 44 3.95 7.25 0.45
N HIS A 45 5.13 6.72 0.11
CA HIS A 45 6.32 6.72 0.96
C HIS A 45 7.22 7.91 0.59
N ALA A 46 7.84 8.57 1.58
CA ALA A 46 8.65 9.78 1.36
C ALA A 46 9.80 9.57 0.35
N ASP A 47 10.46 8.41 0.40
CA ASP A 47 11.61 8.09 -0.46
C ASP A 47 11.25 7.29 -1.73
N GLU A 48 9.98 7.11 -2.06
CA GLU A 48 9.57 6.19 -3.14
C GLU A 48 10.14 6.56 -4.52
N GLU A 49 10.18 7.86 -4.85
CA GLU A 49 10.71 8.33 -6.13
C GLU A 49 12.22 8.12 -6.24
N ALA A 50 12.96 8.42 -5.17
CA ALA A 50 14.40 8.25 -5.12
C ALA A 50 14.77 6.75 -5.22
N SER A 51 14.10 5.92 -4.44
CA SER A 51 14.26 4.47 -4.46
C SER A 51 13.93 3.88 -5.84
N CYS A 52 12.83 4.31 -6.47
CA CYS A 52 12.44 3.87 -7.81
C CYS A 52 13.51 4.20 -8.87
N ARG A 53 14.04 5.43 -8.85
CA ARG A 53 15.12 5.85 -9.74
C ARG A 53 16.39 5.02 -9.56
N ASP A 54 16.81 4.83 -8.31
CA ASP A 54 18.03 4.09 -7.99
C ASP A 54 17.90 2.62 -8.34
N PHE A 55 16.76 2.01 -8.01
CA PHE A 55 16.48 0.63 -8.38
C PHE A 55 16.43 0.42 -9.89
N THR A 56 15.82 1.35 -10.64
CA THR A 56 15.83 1.32 -12.11
C THR A 56 17.24 1.36 -12.68
N ARG A 57 18.14 2.17 -12.09
CA ARG A 57 19.55 2.20 -12.48
C ARG A 57 20.22 0.85 -12.24
N VAL A 58 20.03 0.26 -11.05
CA VAL A 58 20.58 -1.06 -10.72
C VAL A 58 20.08 -2.13 -11.70
N LEU A 59 18.79 -2.12 -12.06
CA LEU A 59 18.25 -3.06 -13.04
C LEU A 59 18.90 -2.91 -14.41
N ARG A 60 19.18 -1.68 -14.86
CA ARG A 60 19.89 -1.45 -16.12
C ARG A 60 21.33 -1.93 -16.09
N GLU A 61 22.01 -1.79 -14.96
CA GLU A 61 23.40 -2.25 -14.82
C GLU A 61 23.51 -3.78 -14.77
N LEU A 62 22.50 -4.47 -14.23
CA LEU A 62 22.52 -5.93 -14.10
C LEU A 62 21.91 -6.67 -15.28
N LEU A 63 20.98 -6.04 -16.02
CA LEU A 63 20.20 -6.68 -17.09
C LEU A 63 20.40 -6.07 -18.48
N GLY A 64 21.08 -4.92 -18.58
CA GLY A 64 21.43 -4.27 -19.85
C GLY A 64 22.81 -4.70 -20.35
#